data_AF-A0A1G2CWC2-F1
#
_entry.id   AF-A0A1G2CWC2-F1
#
_cell.length_a   1.000
_cell.length_b   1.000
_cell.length_c   1.000
_cell.angle_alpha   90.00
_cell.angle_beta   90.00
_cell.angle_gamma   90.00
#
_symmetry.space_group_name_H-M   'P 1'
#
loop_
_entity.id
_entity.type
_entity.pdbx_description
1 polymer ?
#
loop_
_entity_poly.entity_id
_entity_poly.type
_entity_poly.pdbx_seq_one_letter_code
_entity_poly.pdbx_strand_id
1 'polypeptide(L)'
;MTLNTLSPNAVAAEKQAMKNWVRTVHNYQPGDAFAKEDFLVDAFRAITSLVHYHKGNPLVQQAVRNYPDLTPRCFTILTILHGAYTSEPSKRSIMDDVIGMLDSDLVEQELEACTYAKNARAGAFFPELVKVMETIRNVYESKYLSLDALPPTSHQAYTLYVLNCADKLSRKVCEEEMYGHLSVYAGKFEKVLDLAKPTS
;
A
#
# COMPACT_ATOMS: atom_id res chain seq x y z
N MET A 1 -27.56 -15.01 -2.78
CA MET A 1 -26.62 -15.17 -3.91
C MET A 1 -25.44 -15.95 -3.41
N THR A 2 -25.23 -17.15 -3.93
CA THR A 2 -24.07 -18.00 -3.61
C THR A 2 -22.80 -17.37 -4.19
N LEU A 3 -21.84 -17.03 -3.34
CA LEU A 3 -20.52 -16.58 -3.76
C LEU A 3 -19.84 -17.73 -4.50
N ASN A 4 -19.49 -17.54 -5.77
CA ASN A 4 -18.52 -18.40 -6.45
C ASN A 4 -17.13 -18.09 -5.87
N THR A 5 -16.81 -18.69 -4.73
CA THR A 5 -15.42 -18.82 -4.30
C THR A 5 -14.70 -19.66 -5.34
N LEU A 6 -13.70 -19.08 -6.00
CA LEU A 6 -12.86 -19.80 -6.94
C LEU A 6 -12.23 -21.02 -6.26
N SER A 7 -12.10 -22.12 -7.00
CA SER A 7 -11.35 -23.27 -6.51
C SER A 7 -9.86 -22.92 -6.36
N PRO A 8 -9.10 -23.60 -5.48
CA PRO A 8 -7.68 -23.33 -5.30
C PRO A 8 -6.87 -23.37 -6.60
N ASN A 9 -7.23 -24.29 -7.53
CA ASN A 9 -6.59 -24.38 -8.84
C ASN A 9 -6.89 -23.17 -9.73
N ALA A 10 -8.12 -22.66 -9.68
CA ALA A 10 -8.50 -21.46 -10.42
C ALA A 10 -7.77 -20.22 -9.85
N VAL A 11 -7.68 -20.09 -8.53
CA VAL A 11 -6.90 -19.03 -7.88
C VAL A 11 -5.43 -19.07 -8.32
N ALA A 12 -4.80 -20.25 -8.29
CA ALA A 12 -3.41 -20.41 -8.71
C ALA A 12 -3.20 -20.05 -10.19
N ALA A 13 -4.13 -20.45 -11.06
CA ALA A 13 -4.08 -20.14 -12.49
C ALA A 13 -4.19 -18.62 -12.75
N GLU A 14 -5.12 -17.94 -12.09
CA GLU A 14 -5.30 -16.49 -12.20
C GLU A 14 -4.06 -15.73 -11.69
N LYS A 15 -3.52 -16.11 -10.53
CA LYS A 15 -2.27 -15.54 -10.02
C LYS A 15 -1.11 -15.75 -10.99
N GLN A 16 -0.98 -16.94 -11.57
CA GLN A 16 0.09 -17.22 -12.53
C GLN A 16 -0.07 -16.40 -13.82
N ALA A 17 -1.30 -16.22 -14.31
CA ALA A 17 -1.58 -15.38 -15.47
C ALA A 17 -1.18 -13.91 -15.21
N MET A 18 -1.52 -13.36 -14.04
CA MET A 18 -1.10 -12.01 -13.65
C MET A 18 0.43 -11.89 -13.53
N LYS A 19 1.10 -12.88 -12.93
CA LYS A 19 2.59 -12.89 -12.84
C LYS A 19 3.24 -12.95 -14.23
N ASN A 20 2.66 -13.69 -15.17
CA ASN A 20 3.15 -13.73 -16.55
C ASN A 20 2.95 -12.38 -17.25
N TRP A 21 1.83 -11.70 -17.00
CA TRP A 21 1.59 -10.34 -17.50
C TRP A 21 2.63 -9.35 -16.96
N VAL A 22 2.90 -9.37 -15.64
CA VAL A 22 3.93 -8.53 -15.01
C VAL A 22 5.27 -8.73 -15.72
N ARG A 23 5.69 -9.98 -15.93
CA ARG A 23 6.96 -10.30 -16.63
C ARG A 23 7.00 -9.79 -18.06
N THR A 24 5.87 -9.82 -18.77
CA THR A 24 5.80 -9.45 -20.20
C THR A 24 5.78 -7.93 -20.39
N VAL A 25 4.95 -7.22 -19.61
CA VAL A 25 4.78 -5.75 -19.74
C VAL A 25 5.94 -5.00 -19.12
N HIS A 26 6.48 -5.52 -18.03
CA HIS A 26 7.61 -4.95 -17.32
C HIS A 26 8.85 -5.80 -17.60
N ASN A 27 9.19 -5.96 -18.89
CA ASN A 27 10.28 -6.78 -19.45
C ASN A 27 11.67 -6.33 -18.95
N TYR A 28 11.88 -6.37 -17.65
CA TYR A 28 13.07 -5.88 -16.94
C TYR A 28 14.03 -7.02 -16.71
N GLN A 29 15.32 -6.73 -16.90
CA GLN A 29 16.37 -7.57 -16.35
C GLN A 29 16.26 -7.58 -14.82
N PRO A 30 16.67 -8.65 -14.14
CA PRO A 30 16.73 -8.66 -12.68
C PRO A 30 17.73 -7.59 -12.22
N GLY A 31 17.27 -6.41 -11.80
CA GLY A 31 18.19 -5.34 -11.39
C GLY A 31 17.64 -3.93 -11.16
N ASP A 32 16.44 -3.57 -11.64
CA ASP A 32 15.96 -2.19 -11.45
C ASP A 32 15.26 -2.03 -10.08
N ALA A 33 16.08 -2.07 -9.04
CA ALA A 33 15.71 -1.64 -7.70
C ALA A 33 15.17 -0.20 -7.73
N PHE A 34 14.17 0.07 -6.90
CA PHE A 34 13.73 1.44 -6.71
C PHE A 34 14.81 2.26 -6.02
N ALA A 35 15.10 3.44 -6.56
CA ALA A 35 15.81 4.46 -5.81
C ALA A 35 15.01 4.84 -4.56
N LYS A 36 15.70 5.14 -3.46
CA LYS A 36 15.05 5.41 -2.17
C LYS A 36 14.11 6.60 -2.22
N GLU A 37 14.50 7.60 -2.96
CA GLU A 37 13.78 8.85 -3.14
C GLU A 37 12.46 8.63 -3.89
N ASP A 38 12.41 7.67 -4.81
CA ASP A 38 11.27 7.42 -5.68
C ASP A 38 10.37 6.28 -5.20
N PHE A 39 10.85 5.44 -4.28
CA PHE A 39 10.20 4.21 -3.84
C PHE A 39 8.72 4.36 -3.48
N LEU A 40 8.36 5.35 -2.65
CA LEU A 40 6.97 5.51 -2.18
C LEU A 40 6.02 5.81 -3.35
N VAL A 41 6.43 6.69 -4.27
CA VAL A 41 5.63 7.06 -5.44
C VAL A 41 5.52 5.88 -6.40
N ASP A 42 6.64 5.20 -6.67
CA ASP A 42 6.66 4.12 -7.64
C ASP A 42 6.00 2.83 -7.13
N ALA A 43 6.11 2.53 -5.84
CA ALA A 43 5.35 1.45 -5.20
C ALA A 43 3.85 1.71 -5.32
N PHE A 44 3.39 2.93 -5.01
CA PHE A 44 1.97 3.27 -5.13
C PHE A 44 1.48 3.16 -6.58
N ARG A 45 2.26 3.66 -7.55
CA ARG A 45 1.97 3.51 -8.98
C ARG A 45 1.93 2.06 -9.43
N ALA A 46 2.85 1.23 -8.94
CA ALA A 46 2.90 -0.18 -9.28
C ALA A 46 1.64 -0.92 -8.82
N ILE A 47 1.26 -0.74 -7.55
CA ILE A 47 0.05 -1.36 -6.96
C ILE A 47 -1.19 -0.88 -7.73
N THR A 48 -1.31 0.43 -7.95
CA THR A 48 -2.48 1.00 -8.64
C THR A 48 -2.59 0.52 -10.07
N SER A 49 -1.46 0.47 -10.80
CA SER A 49 -1.43 -0.03 -12.18
C SER A 49 -1.91 -1.47 -12.25
N LEU A 50 -1.39 -2.35 -11.38
CA LEU A 50 -1.78 -3.75 -11.36
C LEU A 50 -3.30 -3.90 -11.11
N VAL A 51 -3.82 -3.25 -10.05
CA VAL A 51 -5.25 -3.31 -9.71
C VAL A 51 -6.12 -2.75 -10.84
N HIS A 52 -5.69 -1.67 -11.49
CA HIS A 52 -6.42 -1.07 -12.60
C HIS A 52 -6.45 -1.95 -13.85
N TYR A 53 -5.29 -2.44 -14.31
CA TYR A 53 -5.20 -3.30 -15.50
C TYR A 53 -5.93 -4.63 -15.30
N HIS A 54 -5.97 -5.15 -14.07
CA HIS A 54 -6.67 -6.38 -13.73
C HIS A 54 -8.04 -6.17 -13.07
N LYS A 55 -8.68 -5.00 -13.21
CA LYS A 55 -10.01 -4.74 -12.61
C LYS A 55 -11.11 -5.72 -13.06
N GLY A 56 -10.92 -6.37 -14.21
CA GLY A 56 -11.81 -7.42 -14.73
C GLY A 56 -11.54 -8.82 -14.16
N ASN A 57 -10.40 -9.01 -13.49
CA ASN A 57 -10.00 -10.29 -12.92
C ASN A 57 -10.88 -10.62 -11.70
N PRO A 58 -11.41 -11.84 -11.57
CA PRO A 58 -12.27 -12.21 -10.45
C PRO A 58 -11.60 -12.08 -9.07
N LEU A 59 -10.29 -12.36 -8.95
CA LEU A 59 -9.56 -12.21 -7.69
C LEU A 59 -9.46 -10.74 -7.28
N VAL A 60 -9.13 -9.85 -8.21
CA VAL A 60 -9.07 -8.41 -7.96
C VAL A 60 -10.44 -7.88 -7.57
N GLN A 61 -11.50 -8.29 -8.28
CA GLN A 61 -12.86 -7.89 -7.93
C GLN A 61 -13.28 -8.38 -6.55
N GLN A 62 -12.92 -9.60 -6.18
CA GLN A 62 -13.21 -10.14 -4.85
C GLN A 62 -12.43 -9.38 -3.77
N ALA A 63 -11.14 -9.14 -3.98
CA ALA A 63 -10.30 -8.37 -3.07
C ALA A 63 -10.86 -6.95 -2.84
N VAL A 64 -11.24 -6.24 -3.91
CA VAL A 64 -11.83 -4.89 -3.82
C VAL A 64 -13.18 -4.89 -3.11
N ARG A 65 -14.01 -5.93 -3.28
CA ARG A 65 -15.28 -6.05 -2.55
C ARG A 65 -15.06 -6.27 -1.06
N ASN A 66 -14.07 -7.07 -0.70
CA ASN A 66 -13.73 -7.34 0.70
C ASN A 66 -13.05 -6.13 1.35
N TYR A 67 -12.22 -5.41 0.58
CA TYR A 67 -11.43 -4.29 1.01
C TYR A 67 -11.56 -3.13 0.00
N PRO A 68 -12.55 -2.22 0.18
CA PRO A 68 -12.72 -1.07 -0.71
C PRO A 68 -11.50 -0.13 -0.76
N ASP A 69 -10.66 -0.19 0.27
CA ASP A 69 -9.37 0.48 0.42
C ASP A 69 -8.17 -0.38 -0.02
N LEU A 70 -8.38 -1.41 -0.86
CA LEU A 70 -7.36 -2.41 -1.26
C LEU A 70 -6.02 -1.78 -1.62
N THR A 71 -6.00 -0.81 -2.54
CA THR A 71 -4.75 -0.18 -3.00
C THR A 71 -4.01 0.54 -1.87
N PRO A 72 -4.63 1.48 -1.12
CA PRO A 72 -4.04 2.06 0.09
C PRO A 72 -3.58 1.03 1.11
N ARG A 73 -4.37 -0.02 1.37
CA ARG A 73 -4.04 -1.05 2.35
C ARG A 73 -2.83 -1.86 1.95
N CYS A 74 -2.80 -2.38 0.71
CA CYS A 74 -1.62 -3.05 0.16
C CYS A 74 -0.40 -2.13 0.16
N PHE A 75 -0.57 -0.85 -0.15
CA PHE A 75 0.51 0.13 -0.09
C PHE A 75 1.07 0.31 1.32
N THR A 76 0.23 0.46 2.34
CA THR A 76 0.66 0.52 3.74
C THR A 76 1.43 -0.75 4.14
N ILE A 77 0.86 -1.94 3.87
CA ILE A 77 1.49 -3.22 4.23
C ILE A 77 2.86 -3.36 3.55
N LEU A 78 2.90 -3.20 2.22
CA LEU A 78 4.11 -3.43 1.44
C LEU A 78 5.19 -2.37 1.72
N THR A 79 4.84 -1.10 1.93
CA THR A 79 5.85 -0.10 2.28
C THR A 79 6.41 -0.29 3.68
N ILE A 80 5.62 -0.80 4.64
CA ILE A 80 6.14 -1.20 5.96
C ILE A 80 7.03 -2.44 5.84
N LEU A 81 6.61 -3.47 5.08
CA LEU A 81 7.39 -4.68 4.85
C LEU A 81 8.70 -4.36 4.13
N HIS A 82 8.65 -3.85 2.91
CA HIS A 82 9.84 -3.49 2.14
C HIS A 82 10.67 -2.40 2.83
N GLY A 83 10.02 -1.51 3.57
CA GLY A 83 10.66 -0.50 4.42
C GLY A 83 11.44 -1.10 5.60
N ALA A 84 11.05 -2.28 6.10
CA ALA A 84 11.71 -3.00 7.18
C ALA A 84 12.69 -4.10 6.68
N TYR A 85 12.54 -4.53 5.42
CA TYR A 85 13.40 -5.53 4.79
C TYR A 85 14.69 -4.91 4.23
N THR A 86 15.75 -5.70 4.19
CA THR A 86 17.11 -5.30 3.80
C THR A 86 17.40 -5.39 2.30
N SER A 87 16.49 -5.98 1.50
CA SER A 87 16.64 -6.09 0.06
C SER A 87 15.99 -4.89 -0.64
N GLU A 88 16.67 -4.31 -1.64
CA GLU A 88 16.13 -3.21 -2.41
C GLU A 88 14.85 -3.65 -3.15
N PRO A 89 13.69 -3.05 -2.85
CA PRO A 89 12.43 -3.42 -3.49
C PRO A 89 12.47 -3.06 -4.98
N SER A 90 11.86 -3.89 -5.81
CA SER A 90 11.68 -3.63 -7.24
C SER A 90 10.19 -3.52 -7.59
N LYS A 91 9.89 -2.90 -8.73
CA LYS A 91 8.51 -2.84 -9.24
C LYS A 91 7.87 -4.21 -9.38
N ARG A 92 8.64 -5.18 -9.86
CA ARG A 92 8.19 -6.56 -10.02
C ARG A 92 7.89 -7.22 -8.68
N SER A 93 8.78 -7.09 -7.68
CA SER A 93 8.54 -7.69 -6.37
C SER A 93 7.28 -7.11 -5.72
N ILE A 94 7.09 -5.79 -5.78
CA ILE A 94 5.86 -5.14 -5.30
C ILE A 94 4.62 -5.71 -5.99
N MET A 95 4.61 -5.81 -7.33
CA MET A 95 3.46 -6.36 -8.06
C MET A 95 3.23 -7.84 -7.77
N ASP A 96 4.30 -8.65 -7.71
CA ASP A 96 4.23 -10.08 -7.39
C ASP A 96 3.68 -10.30 -5.97
N ASP A 97 4.05 -9.43 -5.02
CA ASP A 97 3.53 -9.44 -3.65
C ASP A 97 2.05 -9.07 -3.61
N VAL A 98 1.61 -8.00 -4.30
CA VAL A 98 0.18 -7.66 -4.40
C VAL A 98 -0.63 -8.83 -4.95
N ILE A 99 -0.13 -9.52 -6.00
CA ILE A 99 -0.78 -10.73 -6.54
C ILE A 99 -0.90 -11.82 -5.47
N GLY A 100 0.13 -11.97 -4.63
CA GLY A 100 0.13 -12.86 -3.47
C GLY A 100 -0.99 -12.54 -2.48
N MET A 101 -1.30 -11.26 -2.30
CA MET A 101 -2.25 -10.72 -1.32
C MET A 101 -3.74 -10.82 -1.72
N LEU A 102 -4.08 -11.00 -3.01
CA LEU A 102 -5.45 -10.84 -3.53
C LEU A 102 -6.52 -11.79 -2.95
N ASP A 103 -6.14 -12.92 -2.38
CA ASP A 103 -7.03 -13.94 -1.78
C ASP A 103 -6.72 -14.16 -0.28
N SER A 104 -5.91 -13.28 0.31
CA SER A 104 -5.42 -13.41 1.68
C SER A 104 -6.21 -12.54 2.66
N ASP A 105 -6.06 -12.83 3.96
CA ASP A 105 -6.54 -11.93 5.01
C ASP A 105 -5.58 -10.74 5.17
N LEU A 106 -5.97 -9.59 4.62
CA LEU A 106 -5.15 -8.38 4.68
C LEU A 106 -5.07 -7.77 6.08
N VAL A 107 -6.00 -8.11 6.98
CA VAL A 107 -5.94 -7.66 8.38
C VAL A 107 -4.85 -8.42 9.12
N GLU A 108 -4.80 -9.74 8.93
CA GLU A 108 -3.76 -10.59 9.50
C GLU A 108 -2.38 -10.20 8.98
N GLN A 109 -2.23 -10.03 7.65
CA GLN A 109 -0.94 -9.62 7.07
C GLN A 109 -0.47 -8.24 7.55
N GLU A 110 -1.38 -7.30 7.78
CA GLU A 110 -1.03 -6.00 8.33
C GLU A 110 -0.47 -6.13 9.77
N LEU A 111 -1.08 -6.99 10.59
CA LEU A 111 -0.59 -7.28 11.95
C LEU A 111 0.79 -7.94 11.93
N GLU A 112 1.00 -8.90 11.03
CA GLU A 112 2.29 -9.56 10.83
C GLU A 112 3.36 -8.57 10.37
N ALA A 113 3.05 -7.71 9.39
CA ALA A 113 3.95 -6.67 8.89
C ALA A 113 4.37 -5.69 9.99
N CYS A 114 3.42 -5.20 10.78
CA CYS A 114 3.72 -4.32 11.91
C CYS A 114 4.55 -5.03 12.99
N THR A 115 4.23 -6.28 13.32
CA THR A 115 4.96 -7.07 14.31
C THR A 115 6.40 -7.31 13.87
N TYR A 116 6.59 -7.65 12.59
CA TYR A 116 7.90 -7.84 12.01
C TYR A 116 8.71 -6.54 12.04
N ALA A 117 8.13 -5.42 11.59
CA ALA A 117 8.81 -4.12 11.56
C ALA A 117 9.28 -3.67 12.95
N LYS A 118 8.56 -4.03 14.03
CA LYS A 118 8.97 -3.76 15.42
C LYS A 118 10.15 -4.60 15.88
N ASN A 119 10.27 -5.83 15.36
CA ASN A 119 11.26 -6.81 15.79
C ASN A 119 12.51 -6.84 14.89
N ALA A 120 12.43 -6.30 13.67
CA ALA A 120 13.53 -6.24 12.74
C ALA A 120 14.66 -5.34 13.27
N ARG A 121 15.80 -5.94 13.64
CA ARG A 121 16.98 -5.23 14.15
C ARG A 121 17.96 -4.74 13.07
N ALA A 122 17.68 -4.90 11.78
CA ALA A 122 18.67 -4.60 10.73
C ALA A 122 18.06 -4.05 9.43
N GLY A 123 18.56 -2.88 9.00
CA GLY A 123 18.57 -2.40 7.62
C GLY A 123 17.22 -1.99 7.00
N ALA A 124 16.45 -1.17 7.70
CA ALA A 124 15.23 -0.60 7.18
C ALA A 124 15.51 0.46 6.09
N PHE A 125 14.85 0.33 4.95
CA PHE A 125 14.84 1.34 3.89
C PHE A 125 14.17 2.65 4.38
N PHE A 126 13.06 2.54 5.13
CA PHE A 126 12.41 3.66 5.85
C PHE A 126 11.86 3.19 7.22
N PRO A 127 12.68 3.17 8.29
CA PRO A 127 12.25 2.70 9.61
C PRO A 127 11.14 3.56 10.24
N GLU A 128 10.90 4.76 9.74
CA GLU A 128 9.90 5.68 10.29
C GLU A 128 8.49 5.43 9.77
N LEU A 129 8.31 4.67 8.69
CA LEU A 129 6.99 4.37 8.12
C LEU A 129 6.06 3.67 9.12
N VAL A 130 6.60 2.72 9.90
CA VAL A 130 5.81 2.06 10.95
C VAL A 130 5.34 3.05 12.01
N LYS A 131 6.18 4.01 12.41
CA LYS A 131 5.85 5.04 13.41
C LYS A 131 4.78 6.00 12.90
N VAL A 132 4.85 6.37 11.61
CA VAL A 132 3.83 7.17 10.95
C VAL A 132 2.49 6.45 10.97
N MET A 133 2.46 5.16 10.60
CA MET A 133 1.22 4.37 10.62
C MET A 133 0.63 4.26 12.04
N GLU A 134 1.47 4.03 13.06
CA GLU A 134 1.02 3.98 14.46
C GLU A 134 0.41 5.31 14.90
N THR A 135 1.04 6.44 14.56
CA THR A 135 0.52 7.77 14.92
C THR A 135 -0.80 8.06 14.22
N ILE A 136 -0.93 7.67 12.94
CA ILE A 136 -2.20 7.79 12.20
C ILE A 136 -3.29 6.94 12.86
N ARG A 137 -3.00 5.69 13.25
CA ARG A 137 -3.99 4.86 13.97
C ARG A 137 -4.44 5.52 15.27
N ASN A 138 -3.52 6.06 16.06
CA ASN A 138 -3.87 6.78 17.28
C ASN A 138 -4.79 7.98 17.01
N VAL A 139 -4.57 8.73 15.94
CA VAL A 139 -5.46 9.83 15.52
C VAL A 139 -6.88 9.31 15.24
N TYR A 140 -7.02 8.17 14.54
CA TYR A 140 -8.32 7.57 14.24
C TYR A 140 -9.00 6.95 15.47
N GLU A 141 -8.23 6.56 16.48
CA GLU A 141 -8.73 6.04 17.76
C GLU A 141 -9.02 7.15 18.79
N SER A 142 -8.56 8.38 18.52
CA SER A 142 -8.66 9.50 19.45
C SER A 142 -10.09 10.00 19.60
N LYS A 143 -10.62 9.95 20.83
CA LYS A 143 -11.93 10.50 21.18
C LYS A 143 -12.00 12.04 21.20
N TYR A 144 -10.86 12.71 21.05
CA TYR A 144 -10.76 14.17 21.17
C TYR A 144 -10.74 14.89 19.81
N LEU A 145 -10.58 14.16 18.71
CA LEU A 145 -10.50 14.69 17.36
C LEU A 145 -11.73 14.26 16.56
N SER A 146 -12.35 15.18 15.82
CA SER A 146 -13.43 14.81 14.89
C SER A 146 -12.83 14.17 13.64
N LEU A 147 -13.30 12.97 13.29
CA LEU A 147 -12.82 12.28 12.09
C LEU A 147 -13.49 12.78 10.80
N ASP A 148 -14.47 13.69 10.89
CA ASP A 148 -15.24 14.18 9.74
C ASP A 148 -14.39 14.93 8.70
N ALA A 149 -13.24 15.46 9.14
CA ALA A 149 -12.29 16.18 8.30
C ALA A 149 -11.12 15.30 7.81
N LEU A 150 -11.13 14.00 8.10
CA LEU A 150 -10.04 13.09 7.74
C LEU A 150 -10.38 12.24 6.52
N PRO A 151 -9.36 11.61 5.90
CA PRO A 151 -9.60 10.57 4.90
C PRO A 151 -10.47 9.44 5.48
N PRO A 152 -11.27 8.74 4.66
CA PRO A 152 -12.20 7.72 5.18
C PRO A 152 -11.56 6.56 5.95
N THR A 153 -10.29 6.24 5.68
CA THR A 153 -9.57 5.14 6.33
C THR A 153 -8.15 5.56 6.72
N SER A 154 -7.61 4.92 7.75
CA SER A 154 -6.22 5.15 8.19
C SER A 154 -5.19 4.79 7.10
N HIS A 155 -5.46 3.80 6.26
CA HIS A 155 -4.60 3.45 5.11
C HIS A 155 -4.58 4.54 4.04
N GLN A 156 -5.73 5.16 3.76
CA GLN A 156 -5.80 6.33 2.88
C GLN A 156 -5.08 7.53 3.48
N ALA A 157 -5.26 7.79 4.78
CA ALA A 157 -4.50 8.84 5.47
C ALA A 157 -3.00 8.60 5.42
N TYR A 158 -2.55 7.37 5.68
CA TYR A 158 -1.16 6.98 5.54
C TYR A 158 -0.64 7.25 4.13
N THR A 159 -1.36 6.77 3.11
CA THR A 159 -1.00 6.96 1.70
C THR A 159 -0.84 8.45 1.36
N LEU A 160 -1.82 9.28 1.74
CA LEU A 160 -1.74 10.72 1.50
C LEU A 160 -0.56 11.35 2.22
N TYR A 161 -0.35 11.00 3.49
CA TYR A 161 0.71 11.58 4.28
C TYR A 161 2.08 11.26 3.71
N VAL A 162 2.39 9.98 3.47
CA VAL A 162 3.74 9.58 3.05
C VAL A 162 4.07 10.05 1.63
N LEU A 163 3.08 10.17 0.73
CA LEU A 163 3.28 10.70 -0.62
C LEU A 163 3.42 12.23 -0.67
N ASN A 164 2.82 12.98 0.27
CA ASN A 164 2.87 14.44 0.28
C ASN A 164 3.90 15.02 1.26
N CYS A 165 4.39 14.22 2.20
CA CYS A 165 5.28 14.63 3.29
C CYS A 165 6.50 13.71 3.40
N ALA A 166 7.02 13.20 2.28
CA ALA A 166 8.18 12.30 2.29
C ALA A 166 9.39 12.91 3.04
N ASP A 167 9.58 14.23 2.93
CA ASP A 167 10.62 15.00 3.63
C ASP A 167 10.43 15.09 5.15
N LYS A 168 9.22 14.81 5.63
CA LYS A 168 8.85 14.85 7.05
C LYS A 168 8.82 13.48 7.71
N LEU A 169 9.02 12.38 6.98
CA LEU A 169 8.97 11.02 7.53
C LEU A 169 9.95 10.81 8.69
N SER A 170 11.11 11.48 8.66
CA SER A 170 12.12 11.43 9.72
C SER A 170 11.85 12.35 10.91
N ARG A 171 10.80 13.18 10.85
CA ARG A 171 10.47 14.14 11.91
C ARG A 171 9.49 13.55 12.91
N LYS A 172 9.68 13.86 14.18
CA LYS A 172 8.70 13.53 15.22
C LYS A 172 7.54 14.51 15.13
N VAL A 173 6.37 14.00 14.74
CA VAL A 173 5.12 14.75 14.61
C VAL A 173 4.14 14.22 15.67
N CYS A 174 3.49 15.10 16.43
CA CYS A 174 2.48 14.69 17.41
C CYS A 174 1.11 14.42 16.76
N GLU A 175 0.16 13.85 17.50
CA GLU A 175 -1.16 13.48 16.98
C GLU A 175 -1.93 14.68 16.43
N GLU A 176 -1.89 15.83 17.12
CA GLU A 176 -2.57 17.05 16.70
C GLU A 176 -1.95 17.65 15.42
N GLU A 177 -0.63 17.63 15.31
CA GLU A 177 0.08 18.10 14.12
C GLU A 177 -0.15 17.15 12.93
N MET A 178 -0.15 15.83 13.19
CA MET A 178 -0.48 14.81 12.19
C MET A 178 -1.91 14.99 11.69
N TYR A 179 -2.86 15.19 12.61
CA TYR A 179 -4.26 15.48 12.29
C TYR A 179 -4.35 16.72 11.40
N GLY A 180 -3.73 17.84 11.78
CA GLY A 180 -3.76 19.09 11.01
C GLY A 180 -3.24 18.93 9.57
N HIS A 181 -2.15 18.15 9.38
CA HIS A 181 -1.68 17.81 8.04
C HIS A 181 -2.73 17.00 7.26
N LEU A 182 -3.26 15.93 7.86
CA LEU A 182 -4.24 15.05 7.21
C LEU A 182 -5.54 15.76 6.84
N SER A 183 -6.03 16.69 7.67
CA SER A 183 -7.25 17.45 7.37
C SER A 183 -7.08 18.30 6.10
N VAL A 184 -5.91 18.89 5.91
CA VAL A 184 -5.58 19.67 4.70
C VAL A 184 -5.50 18.76 3.46
N TYR A 185 -5.01 17.53 3.62
CA TYR A 185 -4.87 16.58 2.51
C TYR A 185 -6.16 15.85 2.16
N ALA A 186 -7.07 15.63 3.12
CA ALA A 186 -8.38 15.03 2.86
C ALA A 186 -9.16 15.79 1.78
N GLY A 187 -9.12 17.13 1.84
CA GLY A 187 -9.71 18.00 0.81
C GLY A 187 -9.03 17.97 -0.57
N LYS A 188 -7.92 17.22 -0.73
CA LYS A 188 -7.15 17.09 -1.98
C LYS A 188 -7.15 15.66 -2.54
N PHE A 189 -7.89 14.73 -1.95
CA PHE A 189 -7.82 13.30 -2.27
C PHE A 189 -7.98 12.99 -3.77
N GLU A 190 -8.88 13.69 -4.47
CA GLU A 190 -9.11 13.49 -5.91
C GLU A 190 -7.85 13.74 -6.76
N LYS A 191 -6.94 14.62 -6.32
CA LYS A 191 -5.70 14.96 -7.07
C LYS A 191 -4.59 13.92 -6.94
N VAL A 192 -4.62 13.06 -5.92
CA VAL A 192 -3.61 12.00 -5.73
C VAL A 192 -3.94 10.77 -6.59
N LEU A 193 -5.23 10.49 -6.82
CA LEU A 193 -5.66 9.47 -7.80
C LEU A 193 -5.19 9.82 -9.23
N ASP A 194 -5.09 11.11 -9.55
CA ASP A 194 -4.60 11.58 -10.85
C ASP A 194 -3.10 11.30 -11.07
N LEU A 195 -2.28 11.27 -10.01
CA LEU A 195 -0.86 10.89 -10.09
C LEU A 195 -0.63 9.40 -10.43
N ALA A 196 -1.69 8.59 -10.31
CA ALA A 196 -1.69 7.17 -10.65
C ALA A 196 -2.21 6.89 -12.07
N LYS A 197 -2.63 7.91 -12.83
CA LYS A 197 -2.97 7.76 -14.24
C LYS A 197 -1.68 7.57 -15.04
N PRO A 198 -1.62 6.62 -15.99
CA PRO A 198 -0.49 6.53 -16.90
C PRO A 198 -0.33 7.87 -17.61
N THR A 199 0.89 8.41 -17.66
CA THR A 199 1.21 9.52 -18.56
C THR A 199 1.01 9.00 -19.98
N SER A 200 0.01 9.55 -20.66
CA SER A 200 -0.32 9.31 -22.07
C SER A 200 0.86 9.61 -22.99
#